data_AF-A0A6A1UH52-F1
#
_entry.id   AF-A0A6A1UH52-F1
#
_cell.length_a   1.000
_cell.length_b   1.000
_cell.length_c   1.000
_cell.angle_alpha   90.00
_cell.angle_beta   90.00
_cell.angle_gamma   90.00
#
_symmetry.space_group_name_H-M   'P 1'
#
loop_
_entity.id
_entity.type
_entity.pdbx_description
1 polymer ?
#
loop_
_entity_poly.entity_id
_entity_poly.type
_entity_poly.pdbx_seq_one_letter_code
_entity_poly.pdbx_strand_id
1 'polypeptide(L)'
;MASAKDADPTLGYLTRKDTEVKLPRPTRVKNKTPAPIQITAEQILREARERQEAEIRPPKQKITDATELADYRLRKRKEFEDLIRRVRWNISVWIKYAQWEESQKDFNRARSVWERALEVDYRNHTLWLKYAEVEMKNKFINHARNVWDRAVALLPRVDQLWYKYIHMEEMLGNVAGARQVFERWMNWMPDQQGWLSYIKFELRYNEVERARQIFERFVQCHPKVSAWIRYAKFEMKNGEVARGRNVYERAVEKLADEEEAEQLFVAFAEFEERC
;
A
#
# COMPACT_ATOMS: atom_id res chain seq x y z
N MET A 1 46.68 18.47 -53.16
CA MET A 1 47.46 18.23 -54.39
C MET A 1 47.24 16.79 -54.81
N ALA A 2 46.36 16.55 -55.78
CA ALA A 2 46.11 15.20 -56.32
C ALA A 2 47.24 14.85 -57.31
N SER A 3 47.99 13.79 -57.02
CA SER A 3 49.12 13.35 -57.85
C SER A 3 48.58 12.69 -59.12
N ALA A 4 48.70 13.39 -60.24
CA ALA A 4 48.36 12.92 -61.58
C ALA A 4 49.46 11.97 -62.12
N LYS A 5 49.57 10.76 -61.57
CA LYS A 5 50.58 9.78 -62.02
C LYS A 5 50.10 8.35 -62.31
N ASP A 6 48.80 8.08 -62.28
CA ASP A 6 48.26 6.74 -62.60
C ASP A 6 47.10 6.80 -63.60
N ALA A 7 47.36 7.32 -64.80
CA ALA A 7 46.43 7.17 -65.94
C ALA A 7 47.19 6.50 -67.10
N ASP A 8 46.94 5.21 -67.30
CA ASP A 8 47.41 4.49 -68.49
C ASP A 8 46.58 4.96 -69.71
N PRO A 9 47.17 5.46 -70.81
CA PRO A 9 46.43 6.07 -71.93
C PRO A 9 45.52 5.11 -72.71
N THR A 10 45.62 3.80 -72.47
CA THR A 10 44.83 2.75 -73.14
C THR A 10 43.59 2.33 -72.37
N LEU A 11 43.46 2.74 -71.10
CA LEU A 11 42.30 2.55 -70.26
C LEU A 11 41.62 3.91 -70.12
N GLY A 12 40.36 4.03 -70.52
CA GLY A 12 39.60 5.29 -70.45
C GLY A 12 39.38 5.79 -69.01
N TYR A 13 38.13 6.10 -68.64
CA TYR A 13 37.77 6.65 -67.31
C TYR A 13 37.91 5.68 -66.11
N LEU A 14 38.59 4.55 -66.27
CA LEU A 14 38.77 3.54 -65.23
C LEU A 14 40.15 3.73 -64.59
N THR A 15 40.19 3.92 -63.27
CA THR A 15 41.46 3.96 -62.53
C THR A 15 42.02 2.54 -62.39
N ARG A 16 43.35 2.37 -62.24
CA ARG A 16 43.97 1.03 -62.03
C ARG A 16 43.31 0.24 -60.88
N LYS A 17 42.79 0.94 -59.86
CA LYS A 17 42.04 0.37 -58.73
C LYS A 17 40.69 -0.23 -59.12
N ASP A 18 40.07 0.26 -60.18
CA ASP A 18 38.78 -0.22 -60.69
C ASP A 18 38.96 -1.48 -61.57
N THR A 19 40.16 -1.69 -62.13
CA THR A 19 40.54 -2.89 -62.89
C THR A 19 41.17 -4.00 -62.04
N GLU A 20 41.43 -3.76 -60.74
CA GLU A 20 41.92 -4.77 -59.82
C GLU A 20 40.82 -5.82 -59.54
N VAL A 21 40.99 -7.02 -60.09
CA VAL A 21 40.19 -8.18 -59.72
C VAL A 21 40.45 -8.49 -58.25
N LYS A 22 39.54 -8.08 -57.37
CA LYS A 22 39.53 -8.51 -55.97
C LYS A 22 39.29 -10.01 -55.91
N LEU A 23 40.38 -10.78 -55.94
CA LEU A 23 40.34 -12.21 -55.69
C LEU A 23 39.59 -12.45 -54.36
N PRO A 24 38.71 -13.46 -54.28
CA PRO A 24 38.03 -13.80 -53.03
C PRO A 24 39.08 -13.97 -51.94
N ARG A 25 38.87 -13.35 -50.77
CA ARG A 25 39.79 -13.51 -49.63
C ARG A 25 40.05 -15.01 -49.45
N PRO A 26 41.31 -15.48 -49.40
CA PRO A 26 41.60 -16.89 -49.26
C PRO A 26 40.83 -17.41 -48.04
N THR A 27 40.12 -18.53 -48.21
CA THR A 27 39.32 -19.13 -47.15
C THR A 27 40.24 -19.46 -45.99
N ARG A 28 40.25 -18.61 -44.96
CA ARG A 28 41.07 -18.83 -43.76
C ARG A 28 40.54 -20.08 -43.08
N VAL A 29 41.27 -21.18 -43.16
CA VAL A 29 40.93 -22.42 -42.46
C VAL A 29 40.87 -22.10 -40.98
N LYS A 30 39.67 -22.17 -40.39
CA LYS A 30 39.49 -21.93 -38.95
C LYS A 30 40.07 -23.13 -38.21
N ASN A 31 40.96 -22.87 -37.26
CA ASN A 31 41.41 -23.91 -36.36
C ASN A 31 40.22 -24.38 -35.50
N LYS A 32 39.92 -25.68 -35.53
CA LYS A 32 38.83 -26.32 -34.77
C LYS A 32 39.33 -27.02 -33.51
N THR A 33 40.59 -26.82 -33.11
CA THR A 33 41.08 -27.31 -31.82
C THR A 33 40.22 -26.74 -30.68
N PRO A 34 39.93 -27.54 -29.64
CA PRO A 34 39.19 -27.05 -28.47
C PRO A 34 39.84 -25.78 -27.90
N ALA A 35 39.03 -24.76 -27.64
CA ALA A 35 39.51 -23.55 -26.98
C ALA A 35 39.96 -23.87 -25.54
N PRO A 36 41.08 -23.30 -25.06
CA PRO A 36 41.57 -23.56 -23.71
C PRO A 36 40.63 -23.00 -22.62
N ILE A 37 39.87 -21.95 -22.95
CA ILE A 37 38.87 -21.33 -22.07
C ILE A 37 37.52 -21.45 -22.76
N GLN A 38 36.58 -22.12 -22.10
CA GLN A 38 35.20 -22.18 -22.54
C GLN A 38 34.46 -20.95 -22.03
N ILE A 39 33.71 -20.29 -22.90
CA ILE A 39 32.92 -19.12 -22.53
C ILE A 39 31.82 -19.59 -21.58
N THR A 40 31.83 -19.08 -20.35
CA THR A 40 30.81 -19.39 -19.35
C THR A 40 29.64 -18.42 -19.44
N ALA A 41 28.46 -18.83 -18.96
CA ALA A 41 27.30 -17.94 -18.87
C ALA A 41 27.59 -16.69 -18.01
N GLU A 42 28.40 -16.84 -16.95
CA GLU A 42 28.82 -15.72 -16.10
C GLU A 42 29.60 -14.67 -16.88
N GLN A 43 30.54 -15.08 -17.73
CA GLN A 43 31.35 -14.17 -18.53
C GLN A 43 30.48 -13.35 -19.50
N ILE A 44 29.51 -13.99 -20.14
CA ILE A 44 28.57 -13.32 -21.05
C ILE A 44 27.73 -12.28 -20.29
N LEU A 45 27.20 -12.64 -19.12
CA LEU A 45 26.39 -11.73 -18.30
C LEU A 45 27.21 -10.55 -17.76
N ARG A 46 28.47 -10.77 -17.39
CA ARG A 46 29.38 -9.71 -16.94
C ARG A 46 29.71 -8.74 -18.07
N GLU A 47 30.14 -9.25 -19.22
CA GLU A 47 30.42 -8.42 -20.40
C GLU A 47 29.17 -7.66 -20.88
N ALA A 48 27.99 -8.29 -20.83
CA ALA A 48 26.74 -7.64 -21.20
C ALA A 48 26.40 -6.47 -20.26
N ARG A 49 26.65 -6.63 -18.95
CA ARG A 49 26.46 -5.56 -17.97
C ARG A 49 27.48 -4.43 -18.12
N GLU A 50 28.74 -4.75 -18.42
CA GLU A 50 29.79 -3.75 -18.64
C GLU A 50 29.58 -2.97 -19.93
N ARG A 51 29.03 -3.61 -20.96
CA ARG A 51 28.64 -2.97 -22.23
C ARG A 51 27.27 -2.31 -22.18
N GLN A 52 26.55 -2.39 -21.06
CA GLN A 52 25.27 -1.71 -20.92
C GLN A 52 25.53 -0.20 -20.95
N GLU A 53 25.13 0.44 -22.06
CA GLU A 53 25.24 1.89 -22.20
C GLU A 53 24.54 2.58 -21.02
N ALA A 54 25.18 3.60 -20.48
CA ALA A 54 24.62 4.36 -19.38
C ALA A 54 23.28 4.96 -19.83
N GLU A 55 22.24 4.80 -19.00
CA GLU A 55 20.95 5.43 -19.24
C GLU A 55 21.13 6.93 -19.48
N ILE A 56 20.68 7.44 -20.62
CA ILE A 56 20.75 8.85 -20.96
C ILE A 56 19.82 9.61 -20.01
N ARG A 57 20.39 10.22 -18.97
CA ARG A 57 19.64 11.05 -18.03
C ARG A 57 19.47 12.45 -18.62
N PRO A 58 18.25 13.02 -18.62
CA PRO A 58 18.05 14.39 -19.07
C PRO A 58 18.86 15.38 -18.22
N PRO A 59 19.35 16.49 -18.80
CA PRO A 59 20.12 17.48 -18.06
C PRO A 59 19.25 18.11 -16.96
N LYS A 60 19.88 18.41 -15.81
CA LYS A 60 19.20 19.08 -14.69
C LYS A 60 18.90 20.54 -15.08
N GLN A 61 17.65 20.83 -15.43
CA GLN A 61 17.16 22.18 -15.70
C GLN A 61 16.75 22.85 -14.37
N LYS A 62 17.18 24.10 -14.15
CA LYS A 62 16.69 24.94 -13.04
C LYS A 62 15.56 25.79 -13.58
N ILE A 63 14.44 25.82 -12.87
CA ILE A 63 13.27 26.64 -13.22
C ILE A 63 13.48 28.01 -12.59
N THR A 64 13.57 29.08 -13.39
CA THR A 64 13.76 30.44 -12.86
C THR A 64 12.44 31.20 -12.76
N ASP A 65 11.55 31.00 -13.72
CA ASP A 65 10.39 31.87 -13.90
C ASP A 65 9.06 31.14 -13.63
N ALA A 66 8.03 31.92 -13.26
CA ALA A 66 6.69 31.39 -13.01
C ALA A 66 6.05 30.82 -14.29
N THR A 67 6.40 31.36 -15.47
CA THR A 67 6.00 30.86 -16.79
C THR A 67 6.63 29.50 -17.08
N GLU A 68 7.93 29.36 -16.84
CA GLU A 68 8.63 28.08 -16.98
C GLU A 68 8.09 27.01 -16.03
N LEU A 69 7.73 27.39 -14.80
CA LEU A 69 7.07 26.50 -13.84
C LEU A 69 5.69 26.04 -14.36
N ALA A 70 4.92 26.96 -14.95
CA ALA A 70 3.63 26.63 -15.55
C ALA A 70 3.76 25.66 -16.74
N ASP A 71 4.75 25.87 -17.61
CA ASP A 71 5.04 24.98 -18.73
C ASP A 71 5.53 23.61 -18.28
N TYR A 72 6.38 23.57 -17.24
CA TYR A 72 6.77 22.33 -16.59
C TYR A 72 5.56 21.57 -16.03
N ARG A 73 4.67 22.27 -15.31
CA ARG A 73 3.42 21.69 -14.77
C ARG A 73 2.54 21.16 -15.90
N LEU A 74 2.37 21.91 -16.98
CA LEU A 74 1.56 21.50 -18.12
C LEU A 74 2.11 20.24 -18.80
N ARG A 75 3.43 20.19 -19.05
CA ARG A 75 4.08 19.01 -19.63
C ARG A 75 3.91 17.78 -18.75
N LYS A 76 4.17 17.89 -17.45
CA LYS A 76 4.01 16.79 -16.49
C LYS A 76 2.56 16.33 -16.37
N ARG A 77 1.59 17.25 -16.31
CA ARG A 77 0.16 16.90 -16.33
C ARG A 77 -0.20 16.13 -17.58
N LYS A 78 0.25 16.58 -18.75
CA LYS A 78 0.00 15.88 -20.02
C LYS A 78 0.58 14.46 -20.00
N GLU A 79 1.82 14.28 -19.52
CA GLU A 79 2.43 12.96 -19.36
C GLU A 79 1.57 12.03 -18.48
N PHE A 80 1.10 12.51 -17.33
CA PHE A 80 0.24 11.71 -16.44
C PHE A 80 -1.13 11.43 -17.04
N GLU A 81 -1.78 12.41 -17.65
CA GLU A 81 -3.09 12.22 -18.29
C GLU A 81 -3.00 11.25 -19.48
N ASP A 82 -1.95 11.33 -20.30
CA ASP A 82 -1.72 10.39 -21.40
C ASP A 82 -1.37 8.97 -20.89
N LEU A 83 -0.70 8.85 -19.76
CA LEU A 83 -0.51 7.57 -19.07
C LEU A 83 -1.83 7.00 -18.55
N ILE A 84 -2.66 7.82 -17.92
CA ILE A 84 -3.98 7.42 -17.39
C ILE A 84 -4.92 7.01 -18.52
N ARG A 85 -4.90 7.71 -19.66
CA ARG A 85 -5.68 7.35 -20.85
C ARG A 85 -5.28 5.98 -21.39
N ARG A 86 -3.98 5.66 -21.41
CA ARG A 86 -3.49 4.35 -21.88
C ARG A 86 -3.74 3.24 -20.87
N VAL A 87 -3.58 3.52 -19.58
CA VAL A 87 -3.58 2.52 -18.51
C VAL A 87 -4.52 2.95 -17.38
N ARG A 88 -5.82 3.04 -17.68
CA ARG A 88 -6.84 3.54 -16.74
C ARG A 88 -6.94 2.71 -15.46
N TRP A 89 -6.75 1.40 -15.55
CA TRP A 89 -6.86 0.46 -14.43
C TRP A 89 -5.67 0.49 -13.47
N ASN A 90 -4.54 1.10 -13.85
CA ASN A 90 -3.34 1.09 -13.00
C ASN A 90 -3.40 2.21 -11.96
N ILE A 91 -3.82 1.83 -10.76
CA ILE A 91 -4.01 2.73 -9.61
C ILE A 91 -2.69 3.38 -9.17
N SER A 92 -1.54 2.73 -9.40
CA SER A 92 -0.23 3.33 -9.04
C SER A 92 0.06 4.61 -9.83
N VAL A 93 -0.45 4.73 -11.06
CA VAL A 93 -0.30 5.94 -11.88
C VAL A 93 -1.12 7.08 -11.28
N TRP A 94 -2.37 6.79 -10.87
CA TRP A 94 -3.24 7.74 -10.19
C TRP A 94 -2.62 8.25 -8.87
N ILE A 95 -2.08 7.34 -8.05
CA ILE A 95 -1.41 7.69 -6.80
C ILE A 95 -0.20 8.61 -7.06
N LYS A 96 0.65 8.27 -8.04
CA LYS A 96 1.82 9.09 -8.40
C LYS A 96 1.42 10.47 -8.90
N TYR A 97 0.37 10.55 -9.72
CA TYR A 97 -0.13 11.83 -10.23
C TYR A 97 -0.68 12.71 -9.10
N ALA A 98 -1.47 12.12 -8.19
CA ALA A 98 -2.02 12.86 -7.06
C ALA A 98 -0.95 13.33 -6.07
N GLN A 99 0.07 12.49 -5.79
CA GLN A 99 1.25 12.89 -4.99
C GLN A 99 2.07 13.98 -5.66
N TRP A 100 2.16 13.97 -7.00
CA TRP A 100 2.83 15.04 -7.73
C TRP A 100 2.04 16.36 -7.64
N GLU A 101 0.71 16.36 -7.79
CA GLU A 101 -0.12 17.56 -7.58
C GLU A 101 -0.03 18.06 -6.13
N GLU A 102 0.05 17.16 -5.14
CA GLU A 102 0.34 17.51 -3.74
C GLU A 102 1.69 18.24 -3.61
N SER A 103 2.74 17.76 -4.29
CA SER A 103 4.05 18.44 -4.30
C SER A 103 4.01 19.85 -4.91
N GLN A 104 3.06 20.11 -5.81
CA GLN A 104 2.83 21.43 -6.42
C GLN A 104 1.98 22.37 -5.54
N LYS A 105 1.44 21.86 -4.41
CA LYS A 105 0.50 22.53 -3.49
C LYS A 105 -0.87 22.86 -4.12
N ASP A 106 -1.21 22.25 -5.25
CA ASP A 106 -2.50 22.41 -5.92
C ASP A 106 -3.51 21.39 -5.37
N PHE A 107 -3.96 21.58 -4.12
CA PHE A 107 -4.80 20.60 -3.41
C PHE A 107 -6.15 20.32 -4.08
N ASN A 108 -6.77 21.34 -4.70
CA ASN A 108 -8.04 21.16 -5.39
C ASN A 108 -7.92 20.21 -6.59
N ARG A 109 -6.79 20.26 -7.31
CA ARG A 109 -6.52 19.34 -8.40
C ARG A 109 -6.18 17.94 -7.87
N ALA A 110 -5.35 17.85 -6.83
CA ALA A 110 -5.06 16.59 -6.18
C ALA A 110 -6.34 15.85 -5.77
N ARG A 111 -7.32 16.55 -5.16
CA ARG A 111 -8.65 16.01 -4.83
C ARG A 111 -9.41 15.52 -6.05
N SER A 112 -9.45 16.31 -7.13
CA SER A 112 -10.11 15.89 -8.38
C SER A 112 -9.47 14.63 -8.96
N VAL A 113 -8.15 14.47 -8.88
CA VAL A 113 -7.45 13.25 -9.29
C VAL A 113 -7.83 12.06 -8.40
N TRP A 114 -7.89 12.24 -7.08
CA TRP A 114 -8.33 11.19 -6.15
C TRP A 114 -9.78 10.77 -6.39
N GLU A 115 -10.72 11.71 -6.53
CA GLU A 115 -12.13 11.39 -6.81
C GLU A 115 -12.28 10.67 -8.15
N ARG A 116 -11.56 11.12 -9.20
CA ARG A 116 -11.53 10.40 -10.49
C ARG A 116 -10.95 9.00 -10.36
N ALA A 117 -9.94 8.80 -9.52
CA ALA A 117 -9.39 7.47 -9.25
C ALA A 117 -10.40 6.57 -8.53
N LEU A 118 -11.17 7.13 -7.58
CA LEU A 118 -12.21 6.44 -6.84
C LEU A 118 -13.39 6.05 -7.74
N GLU A 119 -13.72 6.87 -8.75
CA GLU A 119 -14.69 6.51 -9.78
C GLU A 119 -14.25 5.30 -10.61
N VAL A 120 -12.93 5.10 -10.79
CA VAL A 120 -12.41 3.92 -11.50
C VAL A 120 -12.49 2.67 -10.63
N ASP A 121 -11.96 2.75 -9.41
CA ASP A 121 -11.95 1.63 -8.47
C ASP A 121 -12.19 2.10 -7.03
N TYR A 122 -13.47 2.15 -6.67
CA TYR A 122 -13.90 2.51 -5.32
C TYR A 122 -13.69 1.37 -4.32
N ARG A 123 -13.45 0.13 -4.76
CA ARG A 123 -13.31 -1.04 -3.87
C ARG A 123 -11.91 -1.16 -3.30
N ASN A 124 -10.94 -0.55 -3.95
CA ASN A 124 -9.58 -0.57 -3.46
C ASN A 124 -9.42 0.31 -2.21
N HIS A 125 -9.34 -0.34 -1.04
CA HIS A 125 -9.12 0.33 0.23
C HIS A 125 -7.82 1.14 0.30
N THR A 126 -6.77 0.76 -0.45
CA THR A 126 -5.49 1.49 -0.45
C THR A 126 -5.62 2.90 -1.02
N LEU A 127 -6.55 3.11 -1.95
CA LEU A 127 -6.83 4.40 -2.55
C LEU A 127 -7.46 5.34 -1.51
N TRP A 128 -8.46 4.86 -0.77
CA TRP A 128 -9.07 5.58 0.35
C TRP A 128 -8.05 5.94 1.43
N LEU A 129 -7.19 4.98 1.81
CA LEU A 129 -6.12 5.20 2.79
C LEU A 129 -5.18 6.32 2.34
N LYS A 130 -4.71 6.28 1.08
CA LYS A 130 -3.78 7.29 0.57
C LYS A 130 -4.44 8.66 0.42
N TYR A 131 -5.69 8.72 -0.04
CA TYR A 131 -6.42 9.97 -0.15
C TYR A 131 -6.61 10.65 1.22
N ALA A 132 -7.07 9.89 2.21
CA ALA A 132 -7.23 10.40 3.57
C ALA A 132 -5.89 10.78 4.22
N GLU A 133 -4.82 10.00 3.99
CA GLU A 133 -3.46 10.34 4.44
C GLU A 133 -2.98 11.68 3.88
N VAL A 134 -3.26 11.98 2.61
CA VAL A 134 -2.91 13.25 1.97
C VAL A 134 -3.67 14.42 2.61
N GLU A 135 -4.98 14.30 2.82
CA GLU A 135 -5.76 15.36 3.47
C GLU A 135 -5.31 15.60 4.93
N MET A 136 -4.96 14.52 5.66
CA MET A 136 -4.41 14.61 7.01
C MET A 136 -3.05 15.31 7.05
N LYS A 137 -2.12 14.96 6.14
CA LYS A 137 -0.79 15.60 6.06
C LYS A 137 -0.90 17.11 5.81
N ASN A 138 -1.87 17.51 5.01
CA ASN A 138 -2.10 18.91 4.66
C ASN A 138 -3.00 19.65 5.67
N LYS A 139 -3.33 19.03 6.80
CA LYS A 139 -4.13 19.59 7.91
C LYS A 139 -5.58 19.93 7.55
N PHE A 140 -6.12 19.34 6.49
CA PHE A 140 -7.54 19.49 6.11
C PHE A 140 -8.42 18.47 6.84
N ILE A 141 -8.63 18.70 8.14
CA ILE A 141 -9.30 17.74 9.03
C ILE A 141 -10.74 17.43 8.59
N ASN A 142 -11.52 18.44 8.22
CA ASN A 142 -12.92 18.24 7.84
C ASN A 142 -13.05 17.45 6.52
N HIS A 143 -12.15 17.69 5.56
CA HIS A 143 -12.11 16.90 4.32
C HIS A 143 -11.69 15.47 4.61
N ALA A 144 -10.66 15.25 5.44
CA ALA A 144 -10.26 13.91 5.86
C ALA A 144 -11.41 13.15 6.53
N ARG A 145 -12.18 13.80 7.43
CA ARG A 145 -13.38 13.22 8.06
C ARG A 145 -14.42 12.79 7.02
N ASN A 146 -14.73 13.65 6.06
CA ASN A 146 -15.71 13.33 5.01
C ASN A 146 -15.24 12.15 4.14
N VAL A 147 -13.94 12.08 3.85
CA VAL A 147 -13.35 10.95 3.10
C VAL A 147 -13.44 9.66 3.90
N TRP A 148 -13.09 9.68 5.19
CA TRP A 148 -13.21 8.51 6.06
C TRP A 148 -14.65 8.04 6.22
N ASP A 149 -15.58 8.97 6.42
CA ASP A 149 -17.00 8.66 6.58
C ASP A 149 -17.57 7.98 5.32
N ARG A 150 -17.23 8.51 4.13
CA ARG A 150 -17.56 7.88 2.84
C ARG A 150 -16.89 6.50 2.68
N ALA A 151 -15.60 6.39 3.02
CA ALA A 151 -14.85 5.15 2.88
C ALA A 151 -15.48 4.03 3.71
N VAL A 152 -15.82 4.34 4.95
CA VAL A 152 -16.45 3.40 5.90
C VAL A 152 -17.89 3.05 5.51
N ALA A 153 -18.65 4.01 4.98
CA ALA A 153 -20.00 3.75 4.49
C ALA A 153 -20.00 2.82 3.25
N LEU A 154 -19.04 2.98 2.35
CA LEU A 154 -18.93 2.18 1.12
C LEU A 154 -18.28 0.82 1.35
N LEU A 155 -17.29 0.74 2.26
CA LEU A 155 -16.51 -0.46 2.53
C LEU A 155 -16.54 -0.83 4.03
N PRO A 156 -17.71 -1.18 4.58
CA PRO A 156 -17.86 -1.43 6.02
C PRO A 156 -17.13 -2.68 6.51
N ARG A 157 -16.80 -3.62 5.61
CA ARG A 157 -16.10 -4.87 5.93
C ARG A 157 -14.58 -4.73 6.03
N VAL A 158 -14.02 -3.58 5.67
CA VAL A 158 -12.57 -3.36 5.71
C VAL A 158 -12.18 -2.72 7.03
N ASP A 159 -11.81 -3.57 7.99
CA ASP A 159 -11.44 -3.14 9.36
C ASP A 159 -10.33 -2.09 9.39
N GLN A 160 -9.38 -2.14 8.44
CA GLN A 160 -8.28 -1.18 8.35
C GLN A 160 -8.77 0.27 8.23
N LEU A 161 -9.90 0.52 7.55
CA LEU A 161 -10.47 1.85 7.40
C LEU A 161 -11.01 2.37 8.74
N TRP A 162 -11.72 1.51 9.48
CA TRP A 162 -12.24 1.83 10.81
C TRP A 162 -11.10 2.16 11.78
N TYR A 163 -10.08 1.31 11.86
CA TYR A 163 -8.93 1.54 12.74
C TYR A 163 -8.25 2.88 12.47
N LYS A 164 -8.03 3.22 11.19
CA LYS A 164 -7.38 4.48 10.82
C LYS A 164 -8.27 5.69 11.08
N TYR A 165 -9.58 5.57 10.87
CA TYR A 165 -10.52 6.64 11.16
C TYR A 165 -10.61 6.93 12.68
N ILE A 166 -10.73 5.88 13.49
CA ILE A 166 -10.72 5.98 14.96
C ILE A 166 -9.41 6.59 15.44
N HIS A 167 -8.28 6.12 14.92
CA HIS A 167 -6.97 6.66 15.28
C HIS A 167 -6.86 8.15 14.95
N MET A 168 -7.41 8.59 13.81
CA MET A 168 -7.45 10.01 13.47
C MET A 168 -8.28 10.81 14.50
N GLU A 169 -9.49 10.36 14.87
CA GLU A 169 -10.31 11.07 15.87
C GLU A 169 -9.66 11.08 17.26
N GLU A 170 -8.96 10.01 17.65
CA GLU A 170 -8.19 9.93 18.90
C GLU A 170 -7.02 10.93 18.90
N MET A 171 -6.27 11.03 17.78
CA MET A 171 -5.18 12.01 17.64
C MET A 171 -5.67 13.46 17.64
N LEU A 172 -6.92 13.70 17.22
CA LEU A 172 -7.57 15.02 17.30
C LEU A 172 -8.15 15.31 18.69
N GLY A 173 -8.10 14.36 19.63
CA GLY A 173 -8.67 14.48 20.97
C GLY A 173 -10.20 14.38 21.01
N ASN A 174 -10.85 14.00 19.89
CA ASN A 174 -12.30 13.88 19.81
C ASN A 174 -12.78 12.50 20.28
N VAL A 175 -12.72 12.27 21.58
CA VAL A 175 -13.11 10.99 22.20
C VAL A 175 -14.58 10.64 21.91
N ALA A 176 -15.47 11.63 21.93
CA ALA A 176 -16.88 11.43 21.63
C ALA A 176 -17.10 10.99 20.16
N GLY A 177 -16.40 11.62 19.22
CA GLY A 177 -16.43 11.21 17.80
C GLY A 177 -15.87 9.81 17.60
N ALA A 178 -14.73 9.48 18.21
CA ALA A 178 -14.16 8.13 18.15
C ALA A 178 -15.15 7.06 18.67
N ARG A 179 -15.87 7.34 19.76
CA ARG A 179 -16.94 6.46 20.27
C ARG A 179 -18.09 6.27 19.28
N GLN A 180 -18.55 7.35 18.64
CA GLN A 180 -19.60 7.26 17.62
C GLN A 180 -19.16 6.38 16.43
N VAL A 181 -17.90 6.48 16.03
CA VAL A 181 -17.31 5.63 14.98
C VAL A 181 -17.26 4.17 15.43
N PHE A 182 -16.82 3.89 16.66
CA PHE A 182 -16.85 2.54 17.23
C PHE A 182 -18.26 1.96 17.27
N GLU A 183 -19.26 2.71 17.74
CA GLU A 183 -20.64 2.24 17.78
C GLU A 183 -21.19 1.91 16.39
N ARG A 184 -20.91 2.77 15.40
CA ARG A 184 -21.24 2.49 14.00
C ARG A 184 -20.55 1.23 13.48
N TRP A 185 -19.31 0.97 13.91
CA TRP A 185 -18.59 -0.23 13.52
C TRP A 185 -19.20 -1.48 14.15
N MET A 186 -19.58 -1.43 15.43
CA MET A 186 -20.19 -2.55 16.14
C MET A 186 -21.54 -2.96 15.55
N ASN A 187 -22.29 -2.04 14.92
CA ASN A 187 -23.51 -2.37 14.19
C ASN A 187 -23.28 -3.35 13.02
N TRP A 188 -22.06 -3.40 12.46
CA TRP A 188 -21.70 -4.35 11.40
C TRP A 188 -21.20 -5.71 11.92
N MET A 189 -21.15 -5.88 13.25
CA MET A 189 -20.65 -7.08 13.93
C MET A 189 -19.25 -7.48 13.41
N PRO A 190 -18.21 -6.67 13.72
CA PRO A 190 -16.86 -6.95 13.26
C PRO A 190 -16.26 -8.16 13.99
N ASP A 191 -15.08 -8.59 13.55
CA ASP A 191 -14.35 -9.69 14.18
C ASP A 191 -14.01 -9.39 15.66
N GLN A 192 -13.64 -10.41 16.43
CA GLN A 192 -13.23 -10.32 17.83
C GLN A 192 -12.19 -9.21 18.07
N GLN A 193 -11.26 -9.01 17.14
CA GLN A 193 -10.27 -7.93 17.27
C GLN A 193 -10.89 -6.53 17.27
N GLY A 194 -11.97 -6.32 16.49
CA GLY A 194 -12.69 -5.06 16.47
C GLY A 194 -13.30 -4.73 17.84
N TRP A 195 -14.00 -5.70 18.44
CA TRP A 195 -14.55 -5.56 19.80
C TRP A 195 -13.47 -5.32 20.85
N LEU A 196 -12.38 -6.09 20.81
CA LEU A 196 -11.27 -5.93 21.75
C LEU A 196 -10.58 -4.57 21.61
N SER A 197 -10.52 -4.01 20.40
CA SER A 197 -9.96 -2.67 20.19
C SER A 197 -10.83 -1.58 20.83
N TYR A 198 -12.16 -1.75 20.81
CA TYR A 198 -13.08 -0.81 21.45
C TYR A 198 -13.00 -0.88 22.98
N ILE A 199 -12.95 -2.10 23.53
CA ILE A 199 -12.73 -2.31 24.96
C ILE A 199 -11.40 -1.67 25.40
N LYS A 200 -10.30 -1.95 24.67
CA LYS A 200 -9.00 -1.33 24.96
C LYS A 200 -9.04 0.19 24.88
N PHE A 201 -9.89 0.76 24.03
CA PHE A 201 -10.09 2.20 23.94
C PHE A 201 -10.76 2.75 25.21
N GLU A 202 -11.88 2.19 25.66
CA GLU A 202 -12.54 2.68 26.89
C GLU A 202 -11.66 2.48 28.14
N LEU A 203 -10.87 1.40 28.20
CA LEU A 203 -9.93 1.19 29.30
C LEU A 203 -8.80 2.22 29.34
N ARG A 204 -8.39 2.80 28.22
CA ARG A 204 -7.42 3.92 28.21
C ARG A 204 -7.98 5.18 28.89
N TYR A 205 -9.30 5.37 28.85
CA TYR A 205 -9.98 6.51 29.48
C TYR A 205 -10.56 6.18 30.86
N ASN A 206 -10.23 5.01 31.42
CA ASN A 206 -10.70 4.53 32.73
C ASN A 206 -12.24 4.37 32.83
N GLU A 207 -12.91 4.15 31.70
CA GLU A 207 -14.37 3.99 31.62
C GLU A 207 -14.75 2.50 31.75
N VAL A 208 -14.51 1.94 32.94
CA VAL A 208 -14.66 0.50 33.22
C VAL A 208 -16.10 0.04 33.01
N GLU A 209 -17.09 0.83 33.42
CA GLU A 209 -18.51 0.47 33.30
C GLU A 209 -18.96 0.36 31.83
N ARG A 210 -18.46 1.24 30.96
CA ARG A 210 -18.73 1.15 29.52
C ARG A 210 -18.02 -0.04 28.91
N ALA A 211 -16.78 -0.31 29.31
CA ALA A 211 -16.08 -1.51 28.88
C ALA A 211 -16.86 -2.78 29.24
N ARG A 212 -17.51 -2.85 30.41
CA ARG A 212 -18.42 -3.95 30.79
C ARG A 212 -19.60 -4.09 29.83
N GLN A 213 -20.30 -2.99 29.55
CA GLN A 213 -21.43 -2.99 28.61
C GLN A 213 -21.01 -3.48 27.21
N ILE A 214 -19.81 -3.10 26.77
CA ILE A 214 -19.25 -3.57 25.50
C ILE A 214 -18.89 -5.06 25.58
N PHE A 215 -18.35 -5.55 26.69
CA PHE A 215 -18.09 -6.97 26.90
C PHE A 215 -19.38 -7.81 26.88
N GLU A 216 -20.47 -7.34 27.50
CA GLU A 216 -21.78 -8.01 27.45
C GLU A 216 -22.30 -8.09 26.01
N ARG A 217 -22.19 -7.02 25.23
CA ARG A 217 -22.53 -7.04 23.80
C ARG A 217 -21.61 -7.98 23.00
N PHE A 218 -20.33 -8.01 23.36
CA PHE A 218 -19.32 -8.83 22.69
C PHE A 218 -19.60 -10.33 22.87
N VAL A 219 -19.92 -10.79 24.09
CA VAL A 219 -20.26 -12.20 24.34
C VAL A 219 -21.60 -12.61 23.74
N GLN A 220 -22.52 -11.66 23.55
CA GLN A 220 -23.78 -11.90 22.83
C GLN A 220 -23.56 -12.03 21.31
N CYS A 221 -22.70 -11.18 20.74
CA CYS A 221 -22.41 -11.19 19.31
C CYS A 221 -21.53 -12.39 18.91
N HIS A 222 -20.56 -12.74 19.76
CA HIS A 222 -19.60 -13.83 19.53
C HIS A 222 -19.59 -14.76 20.75
N PRO A 223 -20.53 -15.72 20.83
CA PRO A 223 -20.63 -16.66 21.94
C PRO A 223 -19.54 -17.74 21.83
N LYS A 224 -18.27 -17.35 21.89
CA LYS A 224 -17.11 -18.25 21.87
C LYS A 224 -16.52 -18.35 23.26
N VAL A 225 -16.02 -19.52 23.65
CA VAL A 225 -15.32 -19.73 24.94
C VAL A 225 -14.23 -18.67 25.16
N SER A 226 -13.46 -18.35 24.12
CA SER A 226 -12.40 -17.35 24.20
C SER A 226 -12.91 -15.92 24.54
N ALA A 227 -14.15 -15.58 24.16
CA ALA A 227 -14.76 -14.29 24.50
C ALA A 227 -15.13 -14.22 25.99
N TRP A 228 -15.75 -15.28 26.52
CA TRP A 228 -16.12 -15.41 27.93
C TRP A 228 -14.91 -15.42 28.85
N ILE A 229 -13.87 -16.19 28.53
CA ILE A 229 -12.62 -16.22 29.31
C ILE A 229 -11.99 -14.81 29.38
N ARG A 230 -12.02 -14.05 28.27
CA ARG A 230 -11.50 -12.67 28.26
C ARG A 230 -12.34 -11.73 29.12
N TYR A 231 -13.66 -11.88 29.12
CA TYR A 231 -14.55 -11.09 29.96
C TYR A 231 -14.34 -11.39 31.45
N ALA A 232 -14.24 -12.66 31.83
CA ALA A 232 -13.98 -13.03 33.23
C ALA A 232 -12.60 -12.56 33.70
N LYS A 233 -11.55 -12.72 32.88
CA LYS A 233 -10.20 -12.17 33.17
C LYS A 233 -10.20 -10.64 33.31
N PHE A 234 -11.13 -9.95 32.64
CA PHE A 234 -11.29 -8.51 32.79
C PHE A 234 -11.90 -8.14 34.15
N GLU A 235 -12.96 -8.82 34.59
CA GLU A 235 -13.55 -8.59 35.92
C GLU A 235 -12.56 -8.92 37.05
N MET A 236 -11.76 -9.99 36.91
CA MET A 236 -10.68 -10.30 37.85
C MET A 236 -9.67 -9.14 38.00
N LYS A 237 -9.24 -8.56 36.88
CA LYS A 237 -8.28 -7.45 36.89
C LYS A 237 -8.82 -6.20 37.55
N ASN A 238 -10.13 -6.00 37.52
CA ASN A 238 -10.80 -4.86 38.16
C ASN A 238 -11.16 -5.14 39.63
N GLY A 239 -10.89 -6.34 40.15
CA GLY A 239 -11.16 -6.73 41.54
C GLY A 239 -12.59 -7.18 41.83
N GLU A 240 -13.43 -7.37 40.80
CA GLU A 240 -14.85 -7.70 40.94
C GLU A 240 -15.08 -9.21 40.84
N VAL A 241 -14.57 -9.95 41.84
CA VAL A 241 -14.58 -11.42 41.87
C VAL A 241 -15.99 -12.00 41.74
N ALA A 242 -16.97 -11.43 42.45
CA ALA A 242 -18.35 -11.92 42.42
C ALA A 242 -18.97 -11.85 41.01
N ARG A 243 -18.64 -10.79 40.24
CA ARG A 243 -19.08 -10.67 38.84
C ARG A 243 -18.31 -11.63 37.93
N GLY A 244 -17.00 -11.78 38.15
CA GLY A 244 -16.18 -12.76 37.43
C GLY A 244 -16.75 -14.18 37.54
N ARG A 245 -17.19 -14.58 38.75
CA ARG A 245 -17.86 -15.88 38.98
C ARG A 245 -19.16 -15.98 38.20
N ASN A 246 -20.03 -14.98 38.28
CA ASN A 246 -21.29 -14.95 37.53
C ASN A 246 -21.07 -15.08 36.01
N VAL A 247 -20.02 -14.44 35.48
CA VAL A 247 -19.64 -14.55 34.05
C VAL A 247 -19.25 -15.98 33.69
N TYR A 248 -18.46 -16.66 34.54
CA TYR A 248 -18.11 -18.07 34.31
C TYR A 248 -19.32 -19.01 34.44
N GLU A 249 -20.18 -18.81 35.44
CA GLU A 249 -21.42 -19.58 35.59
C GLU A 249 -22.32 -19.47 34.34
N ARG A 250 -22.53 -18.24 33.84
CA ARG A 250 -23.26 -17.99 32.59
C ARG A 250 -22.58 -18.60 31.37
N ALA A 251 -21.25 -18.59 31.32
CA ALA A 251 -20.49 -19.19 30.23
C ALA A 251 -20.65 -20.70 30.21
N VAL A 252 -20.61 -21.36 31.38
CA VAL A 252 -20.82 -22.81 31.53
C VAL A 252 -22.25 -23.17 31.11
N GLU A 253 -23.26 -22.43 31.56
CA GLU A 253 -24.65 -22.69 31.18
C GLU A 253 -24.87 -22.61 29.66
N LYS A 254 -24.20 -21.67 28.97
CA LYS A 254 -24.37 -21.46 27.53
C LYS A 254 -23.52 -22.36 26.64
N LEU A 255 -22.34 -22.77 27.09
CA LEU A 255 -21.32 -23.42 26.27
C LEU A 255 -20.95 -24.82 26.76
N ALA A 256 -21.76 -25.42 27.64
CA ALA A 256 -21.52 -26.75 28.22
C ALA A 256 -21.28 -27.86 27.18
N ASP A 257 -21.85 -27.73 25.98
CA ASP A 257 -21.84 -28.77 24.94
C ASP A 257 -20.75 -28.54 23.86
N GLU A 258 -19.98 -27.45 23.94
CA GLU A 258 -18.92 -27.19 22.95
C GLU A 258 -17.62 -27.93 23.28
N GLU A 259 -16.91 -28.42 22.27
CA GLU A 259 -15.61 -29.12 22.41
C GLU A 259 -14.53 -28.25 23.10
N GLU A 260 -14.69 -26.92 23.04
CA GLU A 260 -13.82 -25.94 23.72
C GLU A 260 -14.16 -25.74 25.22
N ALA A 261 -15.21 -26.39 25.75
CA ALA A 261 -15.64 -26.24 27.14
C ALA A 261 -14.56 -26.68 28.15
N GLU A 262 -13.67 -27.59 27.79
CA GLU A 262 -12.51 -27.96 28.62
C GLU A 262 -11.65 -26.75 28.99
N GLN A 263 -11.40 -25.85 28.04
CA GLN A 263 -10.64 -24.63 28.30
C GLN A 263 -11.37 -23.67 29.24
N LEU A 264 -12.70 -23.65 29.16
CA LEU A 264 -13.54 -22.87 30.08
C LEU A 264 -13.45 -23.43 31.50
N PHE A 265 -13.54 -24.76 31.67
CA PHE A 265 -13.46 -25.40 32.98
C PHE A 265 -12.08 -25.23 33.62
N VAL A 266 -10.99 -25.38 32.86
CA VAL A 266 -9.63 -25.10 33.35
C VAL A 266 -9.50 -23.63 33.78
N ALA A 267 -9.99 -22.69 32.97
CA ALA A 267 -9.97 -21.28 33.32
C ALA A 267 -10.82 -20.94 34.56
N PHE A 268 -11.93 -21.65 34.76
CA PHE A 268 -12.78 -21.50 35.95
C PHE A 268 -12.13 -22.09 37.21
N ALA A 269 -11.46 -23.25 37.09
CA ALA A 269 -10.69 -23.82 38.19
C ALA A 269 -9.53 -22.89 38.60
N GLU A 270 -8.74 -22.39 37.64
CA GLU A 270 -7.70 -21.39 37.92
C GLU A 270 -8.25 -20.10 38.56
N PHE A 271 -9.51 -19.75 38.26
CA PHE A 271 -10.17 -18.58 38.84
C PHE A 271 -10.49 -18.82 40.32
N GLU A 272 -11.12 -19.96 40.67
CA GLU A 272 -11.45 -20.28 42.06
C GLU A 272 -10.21 -20.55 42.91
N GLU A 273 -9.09 -21.04 42.34
CA GLU A 273 -7.82 -21.18 43.07
C GLU A 273 -7.16 -19.84 43.43
N ARG A 274 -7.44 -18.77 42.66
CA ARG A 274 -6.81 -17.45 42.84
C ARG A 274 -7.64 -16.49 43.71
N CYS A 275 -8.89 -16.83 44.00
CA CYS A 275 -9.81 -16.01 44.79
C CYS A 275 -9.87 -16.51 46.24
#